data_AF-A0A2P4PN33-F1
#
_entry.id   AF-A0A2P4PN33-F1
#
_cell.length_a   1.000
_cell.length_b   1.000
_cell.length_c   1.000
_cell.angle_alpha   90.00
_cell.angle_beta   90.00
_cell.angle_gamma   90.00
#
_symmetry.space_group_name_H-M   'P 1'
#
loop_
_entity.id
_entity.type
_entity.pdbx_description
1 polymer ?
#
loop_
_entity_poly.entity_id
_entity_poly.type
_entity_poly.pdbx_seq_one_letter_code
_entity_poly.pdbx_strand_id
1 'polypeptide(L)'
;MGLNAPNSKYFCLYCECESNIRWDMNLKWPINKNTQSKKKPKLFPVIKQKNYIPDELHLLLCISDVLMECFFNDLFKKKEFEWVIKSQIEQTMKSIQVHFEFFKSQGEKWDWTSLMGPDKKKVLQHFPVTNFISGRRGEDIQKLWRNFYDLYMFIRQTDLKDSEIDDFEIKVKEWIYLFCRPNQEKNLSLRFFSASSIEKKNHNQVQLFFGGTTMGGGIKGKSVVQDIMEFENRQLFYLLNNTSQEIQIRNINVEDKENNN
;
A
#
# COMPACT_ATOMS: atom_id res chain seq x y z
N MET A 1 9.50 10.99 8.06
CA MET A 1 10.80 10.33 8.38
C MET A 1 12.05 11.12 7.98
N GLY A 2 11.95 12.30 7.34
CA GLY A 2 13.14 13.02 6.87
C GLY A 2 13.66 12.57 5.50
N LEU A 3 12.89 11.71 4.83
CA LEU A 3 13.27 11.01 3.60
C LEU A 3 12.74 11.71 2.34
N ASN A 4 13.30 11.36 1.19
CA ASN A 4 12.78 11.74 -0.11
C ASN A 4 11.33 11.25 -0.31
N ALA A 5 10.62 11.92 -1.23
CA ALA A 5 9.30 11.49 -1.66
C ALA A 5 9.37 10.09 -2.34
N PRO A 6 8.27 9.31 -2.32
CA PRO A 6 8.21 7.97 -2.94
C PRO A 6 8.56 7.95 -4.44
N ASN A 7 8.34 9.07 -5.14
CA ASN A 7 8.62 9.23 -6.58
C ASN A 7 10.03 9.77 -6.88
N SER A 8 10.88 9.92 -5.86
CA SER A 8 12.24 10.43 -6.05
C SER A 8 13.16 9.45 -6.76
N LYS A 9 14.29 9.96 -7.29
CA LYS A 9 15.34 9.12 -7.88
C LYS A 9 15.83 8.05 -6.90
N TYR A 10 16.04 8.43 -5.64
CA TYR A 10 16.44 7.54 -4.55
C TYR A 10 15.34 7.49 -3.49
N PHE A 11 14.42 6.55 -3.71
CA PHE A 11 13.23 6.36 -2.88
C PHE A 11 13.45 5.32 -1.77
N CYS A 12 14.33 4.33 -2.01
CA CYS A 12 14.55 3.22 -1.08
C CYS A 12 15.24 3.69 0.19
N LEU A 13 14.72 3.26 1.33
CA LEU A 13 15.31 3.55 2.64
C LEU A 13 16.64 2.83 2.86
N TYR A 14 16.77 1.61 2.34
CA TYR A 14 17.81 0.66 2.73
C TYR A 14 18.98 0.59 1.76
N CYS A 15 18.81 1.03 0.52
CA CYS A 15 19.84 0.99 -0.49
C CYS A 15 19.73 2.17 -1.45
N GLU A 16 20.80 2.43 -2.20
CA GLU A 16 20.89 3.52 -3.17
C GLU A 16 20.38 3.10 -4.57
N CYS A 17 19.33 2.28 -4.61
CA CYS A 17 18.68 1.88 -5.85
C CYS A 17 18.02 3.09 -6.53
N GLU A 18 18.37 3.31 -7.80
CA GLU A 18 17.73 4.34 -8.62
C GLU A 18 16.36 3.87 -9.15
N SER A 19 15.42 4.81 -9.19
CA SER A 19 14.04 4.53 -9.59
C SER A 19 13.90 4.00 -11.03
N ASN A 20 14.83 4.31 -11.95
CA ASN A 20 14.81 3.89 -13.36
C ASN A 20 15.27 2.44 -13.60
N ILE A 21 16.08 1.88 -12.70
CA ILE A 21 16.67 0.53 -12.82
C ILE A 21 16.15 -0.43 -11.74
N ARG A 22 15.18 0.00 -10.93
CA ARG A 22 14.55 -0.78 -9.84
C ARG A 22 13.95 -2.13 -10.23
N TRP A 23 13.74 -2.36 -11.53
CA TRP A 23 13.18 -3.60 -12.07
C TRP A 23 14.27 -4.63 -12.43
N ASP A 24 15.54 -4.22 -12.50
CA ASP A 24 16.65 -5.11 -12.85
C ASP A 24 17.11 -5.90 -11.61
N MET A 25 16.57 -7.11 -11.50
CA MET A 25 16.86 -8.04 -10.41
C MET A 25 18.25 -8.70 -10.48
N ASN A 26 19.05 -8.41 -11.53
CA ASN A 26 20.44 -8.85 -11.61
C ASN A 26 21.38 -7.89 -10.86
N LEU A 27 20.96 -6.65 -10.64
CA LEU A 27 21.73 -5.67 -9.89
C LEU A 27 21.63 -5.95 -8.39
N LYS A 28 22.78 -5.98 -7.72
CA LYS A 28 22.86 -6.08 -6.26
C LYS A 28 23.12 -4.70 -5.68
N TRP A 29 22.20 -4.25 -4.85
CA TRP A 29 22.34 -2.99 -4.12
C TRP A 29 22.80 -3.30 -2.70
N PRO A 30 23.96 -2.78 -2.25
CA PRO A 30 24.36 -2.97 -0.87
C PRO A 30 23.29 -2.36 0.05
N ILE A 31 22.92 -3.11 1.09
CA ILE A 31 22.03 -2.61 2.13
C ILE A 31 22.87 -1.76 3.08
N ASN A 32 23.11 -0.53 2.67
CA ASN A 32 23.81 0.50 3.43
C ASN A 32 22.91 1.74 3.50
N LYS A 33 22.87 2.39 4.67
CA LYS A 33 22.00 3.56 4.92
C LYS A 33 22.04 4.51 3.72
N ASN A 34 20.94 4.60 2.97
CA ASN A 34 20.88 5.46 1.79
C ASN A 34 21.19 6.91 2.20
N THR A 35 22.34 7.43 1.76
CA THR A 35 22.81 8.77 2.13
C THR A 35 22.12 9.84 1.28
N GLN A 36 21.70 9.47 0.07
CA GLN A 36 21.04 10.31 -0.93
C GLN A 36 19.54 10.52 -0.62
N SER A 37 18.98 9.76 0.31
CA SER A 37 17.56 9.81 0.70
C SER A 37 17.20 10.89 1.73
N LYS A 38 18.17 11.56 2.37
CA LYS A 38 17.91 12.44 3.53
C LYS A 38 17.86 13.92 3.15
N LYS A 39 16.68 14.52 3.28
CA LYS A 39 16.46 15.97 3.03
C LYS A 39 16.03 16.75 4.26
N LYS A 40 15.49 16.09 5.28
CA LYS A 40 14.95 16.73 6.49
C LYS A 40 15.40 15.98 7.75
N PRO A 41 15.39 16.62 8.94
CA PRO A 41 15.68 15.95 10.20
C PRO A 41 14.83 14.69 10.36
N LYS A 42 15.41 13.67 11.00
CA LYS A 42 14.68 12.44 11.29
C LYS A 42 13.52 12.78 12.22
N LEU A 43 12.37 12.20 11.90
CA LEU A 43 11.17 12.31 12.72
C LEU A 43 11.36 11.74 14.12
N PHE A 44 12.11 10.63 14.23
CA PHE A 44 12.53 10.03 15.49
C PHE A 44 14.04 9.81 15.46
N PRO A 45 14.85 10.75 15.98
CA PRO A 45 16.30 10.58 16.03
C PRO A 45 16.71 9.42 16.95
N VAL A 46 15.87 9.07 17.93
CA VAL A 46 16.07 7.98 18.89
C VAL A 46 16.05 6.60 18.22
N ILE A 47 15.20 6.39 17.21
CA ILE A 47 15.08 5.10 16.53
C ILE A 47 16.16 5.02 15.45
N LYS A 48 17.03 4.02 15.56
CA LYS A 48 18.03 3.75 14.53
C LYS A 48 17.34 3.21 13.28
N GLN A 49 17.72 3.72 12.11
CA GLN A 49 17.17 3.31 10.80
C GLN A 49 17.23 1.80 10.54
N LYS A 50 18.21 1.10 11.11
CA LYS A 50 18.31 -0.37 11.04
C LYS A 50 17.15 -1.11 11.73
N ASN A 51 16.37 -0.41 12.55
CA ASN A 51 15.21 -0.93 13.24
C ASN A 51 13.90 -0.51 12.55
N TYR A 52 13.97 0.14 11.38
CA TYR A 52 12.77 0.44 10.62
C TYR A 52 12.34 -0.86 9.94
N ILE A 53 11.04 -1.16 10.00
CA ILE A 53 10.45 -2.36 9.42
C ILE A 53 9.43 -1.88 8.38
N PRO A 54 9.44 -2.42 7.15
CA PRO A 54 8.39 -2.15 6.18
C PRO A 54 7.01 -2.54 6.73
N ASP A 55 6.00 -1.74 6.40
CA ASP A 55 4.61 -2.07 6.75
C ASP A 55 4.09 -3.19 5.83
N GLU A 56 4.04 -4.40 6.38
CA GLU A 56 3.58 -5.61 5.69
C GLU A 56 2.11 -5.52 5.25
N LEU A 57 1.25 -4.97 6.12
CA LEU A 57 -0.16 -4.81 5.77
C LEU A 57 -0.29 -3.85 4.60
N HIS A 58 0.45 -2.74 4.63
CA HIS A 58 0.46 -1.79 3.53
C HIS A 58 0.95 -2.41 2.22
N LEU A 59 2.00 -3.24 2.28
CA LEU A 59 2.50 -3.99 1.13
C LEU A 59 1.40 -4.86 0.49
N LEU A 60 0.67 -5.62 1.31
CA LEU A 60 -0.47 -6.44 0.86
C LEU A 60 -1.52 -5.58 0.17
N LEU A 61 -1.95 -4.49 0.81
CA LEU A 61 -3.02 -3.64 0.29
C LEU A 61 -2.62 -3.03 -1.06
N CYS A 62 -1.41 -2.48 -1.15
CA CYS A 62 -0.94 -1.78 -2.34
C CYS A 62 -0.73 -2.71 -3.54
N ILE A 63 -0.03 -3.83 -3.37
CA ILE A 63 0.23 -4.75 -4.49
C ILE A 63 -1.07 -5.43 -4.93
N SER A 64 -1.94 -5.83 -4.00
CA SER A 64 -3.23 -6.43 -4.36
C SER A 64 -4.14 -5.46 -5.11
N ASP A 65 -4.15 -4.16 -4.76
CA ASP A 65 -4.89 -3.15 -5.53
C ASP A 65 -4.42 -3.09 -6.98
N VAL A 66 -3.09 -3.05 -7.21
CA VAL A 66 -2.52 -3.03 -8.57
C VAL A 66 -2.87 -4.30 -9.36
N LEU A 67 -2.80 -5.46 -8.70
CA LEU A 67 -3.14 -6.75 -9.32
C LEU A 67 -4.64 -6.84 -9.68
N MET A 68 -5.53 -6.34 -8.83
CA MET A 68 -6.97 -6.30 -9.07
C MET A 68 -7.33 -5.27 -10.15
N GLU A 69 -6.74 -4.07 -10.10
CA GLU A 69 -6.92 -3.04 -11.14
C GLU A 69 -6.46 -3.56 -12.51
N CYS A 70 -5.34 -4.28 -12.56
CA CYS A 70 -4.88 -4.92 -13.78
C CYS A 70 -5.92 -5.89 -14.36
N PHE A 71 -6.48 -6.75 -13.52
CA PHE A 71 -7.51 -7.71 -13.91
C PHE A 71 -8.80 -7.02 -14.37
N PHE A 72 -9.33 -6.07 -13.59
CA PHE A 72 -10.57 -5.38 -13.93
C PHE A 72 -10.45 -4.51 -15.17
N ASN A 73 -9.30 -3.87 -15.40
CA ASN A 73 -9.05 -3.11 -16.62
C ASN A 73 -9.12 -3.97 -17.89
N ASP A 74 -8.76 -5.26 -17.81
CA ASP A 74 -8.94 -6.18 -18.94
C ASP A 74 -10.40 -6.59 -19.13
N LEU A 75 -11.18 -6.64 -18.05
CA LEU A 75 -12.61 -6.97 -18.10
C LEU A 75 -13.47 -5.79 -18.55
N PHE A 76 -13.18 -4.57 -18.13
CA PHE A 76 -13.92 -3.36 -18.53
C PHE A 76 -13.83 -3.08 -20.03
N LYS A 77 -12.83 -3.63 -20.73
CA LYS A 77 -12.73 -3.55 -22.21
C LYS A 77 -13.74 -4.43 -22.92
N LYS A 78 -14.33 -5.42 -22.25
CA LYS A 78 -15.29 -6.36 -22.83
C LYS A 78 -16.68 -5.72 -22.91
N LYS A 79 -17.32 -5.82 -24.08
CA LYS A 79 -18.67 -5.26 -24.31
C LYS A 79 -19.73 -5.88 -23.40
N GLU A 80 -19.55 -7.14 -23.03
CA GLU A 80 -20.45 -7.89 -22.16
C GLU A 80 -20.19 -7.66 -20.65
N PHE A 81 -19.34 -6.69 -20.30
CA PHE A 81 -18.97 -6.45 -18.90
C PHE A 81 -20.19 -6.14 -18.02
N GLU A 82 -20.95 -5.10 -18.36
CA GLU A 82 -22.05 -4.59 -17.55
C GLU A 82 -23.19 -5.61 -17.41
N TRP A 83 -23.48 -6.35 -18.49
CA TRP A 83 -24.64 -7.23 -18.57
C TRP A 83 -24.40 -8.65 -18.06
N VAL A 84 -23.16 -9.16 -18.15
CA VAL A 84 -22.86 -10.58 -17.85
C VAL A 84 -21.71 -10.72 -16.86
N ILE A 85 -20.54 -10.16 -17.17
CA ILE A 85 -19.33 -10.43 -16.38
C ILE A 85 -19.44 -9.84 -14.97
N LYS A 86 -20.04 -8.65 -14.84
CA LYS A 86 -20.23 -7.96 -13.56
C LYS A 86 -20.88 -8.89 -12.53
N SER A 87 -22.06 -9.44 -12.85
CA SER A 87 -22.83 -10.28 -11.92
C SER A 87 -22.11 -11.60 -11.60
N GLN A 88 -21.42 -12.19 -12.58
CA GLN A 88 -20.64 -13.41 -12.37
C GLN A 88 -19.46 -13.19 -11.42
N ILE A 89 -18.78 -12.05 -11.51
CA ILE A 89 -17.68 -11.70 -10.59
C ILE A 89 -18.23 -11.49 -9.18
N GLU A 90 -19.29 -10.71 -9.02
CA GLU A 90 -19.90 -10.44 -7.71
C GLU A 90 -20.37 -11.74 -7.04
N GLN A 91 -20.97 -12.66 -7.79
CA GLN A 91 -21.32 -14.00 -7.31
C GLN A 91 -20.10 -14.85 -6.92
N THR A 92 -19.02 -14.76 -7.70
CA THR A 92 -17.77 -15.49 -7.42
C THR A 92 -17.05 -14.93 -6.20
N MET A 93 -17.08 -13.61 -5.98
CA MET A 93 -16.57 -13.00 -4.75
C MET A 93 -17.41 -13.43 -3.54
N LYS A 94 -18.73 -13.47 -3.68
CA LYS A 94 -19.63 -13.95 -2.64
C LYS A 94 -19.38 -15.42 -2.28
N SER A 95 -19.08 -16.28 -3.25
CA SER A 95 -18.81 -17.72 -2.99
C SER A 95 -17.54 -17.93 -2.18
N ILE A 96 -16.55 -17.04 -2.30
CA ILE A 96 -15.34 -17.02 -1.46
C ILE A 96 -15.53 -16.17 -0.19
N GLN A 97 -16.77 -15.86 0.19
CA GLN A 97 -17.13 -15.08 1.39
C GLN A 97 -16.49 -13.69 1.43
N VAL A 98 -16.50 -12.98 0.30
CA VAL A 98 -16.07 -11.59 0.17
C VAL A 98 -17.25 -10.75 -0.32
N HIS A 99 -17.58 -9.68 0.41
CA HIS A 99 -18.56 -8.71 -0.03
C HIS A 99 -17.93 -7.80 -1.08
N PHE A 100 -18.46 -7.79 -2.31
CA PHE A 100 -17.89 -7.06 -3.42
C PHE A 100 -18.96 -6.69 -4.45
N GLU A 101 -18.97 -5.44 -4.87
CA GLU A 101 -19.88 -4.89 -5.87
C GLU A 101 -19.16 -3.88 -6.75
N PHE A 102 -19.55 -3.81 -8.02
CA PHE A 102 -19.16 -2.73 -8.93
C PHE A 102 -20.20 -1.62 -8.96
N PHE A 103 -19.72 -0.38 -8.97
CA PHE A 103 -20.54 0.83 -9.06
C PHE A 103 -19.92 1.83 -10.04
N LYS A 104 -20.71 2.80 -10.50
CA LYS A 104 -20.21 3.90 -11.32
C LYS A 104 -19.84 5.07 -10.41
N SER A 105 -18.61 5.58 -10.53
CA SER A 105 -18.16 6.79 -9.82
C SER A 105 -18.70 8.05 -10.49
N GLN A 106 -18.46 9.23 -9.88
CA GLN A 106 -18.71 10.52 -10.54
C GLN A 106 -17.95 10.55 -11.89
N GLY A 107 -18.68 10.68 -13.00
CA GLY A 107 -18.15 10.60 -14.36
C GLY A 107 -18.33 9.26 -15.10
N GLU A 108 -19.27 8.41 -14.66
CA GLU A 108 -19.67 7.13 -15.30
C GLU A 108 -18.56 6.07 -15.43
N LYS A 109 -17.40 6.29 -14.81
CA LYS A 109 -16.32 5.31 -14.75
C LYS A 109 -16.69 4.19 -13.78
N TRP A 110 -16.41 2.95 -14.17
CA TRP A 110 -16.54 1.80 -13.27
C TRP A 110 -15.51 1.84 -12.15
N ASP A 111 -15.99 1.56 -10.95
CA ASP A 111 -15.23 1.44 -9.71
C ASP A 111 -15.80 0.24 -8.92
N TRP A 112 -15.13 -0.14 -7.83
CA TRP A 112 -15.47 -1.35 -7.07
C TRP A 112 -15.29 -1.19 -5.56
N THR A 113 -15.92 -2.08 -4.80
CA THR A 113 -15.81 -2.10 -3.34
C THR A 113 -14.34 -2.20 -2.91
N SER A 114 -13.90 -1.26 -2.06
CA SER A 114 -12.57 -1.33 -1.45
C SER A 114 -12.50 -2.48 -0.46
N LEU A 115 -11.49 -3.35 -0.61
CA LEU A 115 -11.34 -4.55 0.21
C LEU A 115 -10.30 -4.35 1.32
N MET A 116 -10.58 -4.94 2.48
CA MET A 116 -9.66 -4.97 3.62
C MET A 116 -8.68 -6.14 3.51
N GLY A 117 -7.67 -6.15 4.39
CA GLY A 117 -6.61 -7.16 4.39
C GLY A 117 -7.11 -8.61 4.34
N PRO A 118 -8.05 -9.04 5.22
CA PRO A 118 -8.58 -10.40 5.20
C PRO A 118 -9.25 -10.78 3.86
N ASP A 119 -10.07 -9.89 3.29
CA ASP A 119 -10.76 -10.15 2.03
C ASP A 119 -9.79 -10.21 0.86
N LYS A 120 -8.81 -9.31 0.82
CA LYS A 120 -7.73 -9.33 -0.18
C LYS A 120 -6.97 -10.64 -0.18
N LYS A 121 -6.70 -11.22 1.00
CA LYS A 121 -6.08 -12.55 1.10
C LYS A 121 -6.96 -13.63 0.45
N LYS A 122 -8.26 -13.66 0.77
CA LYS A 122 -9.20 -14.62 0.16
C LYS A 122 -9.25 -14.48 -1.36
N VAL A 123 -9.30 -13.24 -1.87
CA VAL A 123 -9.30 -12.97 -3.32
C VAL A 123 -8.02 -13.47 -3.97
N LEU A 124 -6.85 -13.09 -3.43
CA LEU A 124 -5.55 -13.50 -3.96
C LEU A 124 -5.33 -15.02 -3.89
N GLN A 125 -5.97 -15.71 -2.95
CA GLN A 125 -5.81 -17.16 -2.76
C GLN A 125 -6.82 -18.00 -3.55
N HIS A 126 -8.06 -17.53 -3.70
CA HIS A 126 -9.17 -18.38 -4.14
C HIS A 126 -9.89 -17.89 -5.39
N PHE A 127 -9.83 -16.61 -5.74
CA PHE A 127 -10.59 -16.10 -6.89
C PHE A 127 -10.08 -16.71 -8.22
N PRO A 128 -10.93 -17.34 -9.04
CA PRO A 128 -10.52 -18.08 -10.24
C PRO A 128 -10.42 -17.15 -11.46
N VAL A 129 -9.30 -16.45 -11.59
CA VAL A 129 -9.03 -15.49 -12.68
C VAL A 129 -9.23 -16.11 -14.07
N THR A 130 -8.79 -17.36 -14.27
CA THR A 130 -8.87 -18.06 -15.56
C THR A 130 -10.30 -18.30 -16.05
N ASN A 131 -11.31 -18.19 -15.18
CA ASN A 131 -12.71 -18.30 -15.58
C ASN A 131 -13.19 -17.05 -16.34
N PHE A 132 -12.52 -15.91 -16.19
CA PHE A 132 -12.94 -14.63 -16.76
C PHE A 132 -12.02 -14.11 -17.87
N ILE A 133 -10.74 -14.51 -17.82
CA ILE A 133 -9.74 -14.19 -18.84
C ILE A 133 -9.13 -15.49 -19.32
N SER A 134 -9.33 -15.81 -20.60
CA SER A 134 -8.83 -17.02 -21.23
C SER A 134 -7.39 -16.90 -21.72
N GLY A 135 -6.73 -18.04 -21.90
CA GLY A 135 -5.39 -18.16 -22.46
C GLY A 135 -4.27 -17.67 -21.51
N ARG A 136 -3.07 -17.51 -22.07
CA ARG A 136 -1.84 -17.19 -21.32
C ARG A 136 -1.99 -15.96 -20.42
N ARG A 137 -2.77 -14.95 -20.82
CA ARG A 137 -3.00 -13.74 -20.02
C ARG A 137 -3.70 -14.05 -18.69
N GLY A 138 -4.74 -14.88 -18.70
CA GLY A 138 -5.45 -15.27 -17.49
C GLY A 138 -4.61 -16.14 -16.58
N GLU A 139 -3.86 -17.08 -17.17
CA GLU A 139 -2.89 -17.92 -16.45
C GLU A 139 -1.80 -17.09 -15.76
N ASP A 140 -1.20 -16.13 -16.48
CA ASP A 140 -0.17 -15.23 -15.94
C ASP A 140 -0.72 -14.38 -14.78
N ILE A 141 -1.93 -13.80 -14.91
CA ILE A 141 -2.55 -13.02 -13.82
C ILE A 141 -2.87 -13.92 -12.62
N GLN A 142 -3.44 -15.11 -12.83
CA GLN A 142 -3.71 -16.04 -11.74
C GLN A 142 -2.42 -16.42 -11.00
N LYS A 143 -1.37 -16.74 -11.75
CA LYS A 143 -0.05 -17.06 -11.20
C LYS A 143 0.52 -15.88 -10.40
N LEU A 144 0.39 -14.65 -10.90
CA LEU A 144 0.80 -13.45 -10.15
C LEU A 144 0.09 -13.32 -8.80
N TRP A 145 -1.22 -13.59 -8.75
CA TRP A 145 -2.00 -13.50 -7.52
C TRP A 145 -1.59 -14.57 -6.50
N ARG A 146 -1.47 -15.83 -6.95
CA ARG A 146 -1.08 -16.95 -6.09
C ARG A 146 0.33 -16.79 -5.56
N ASN A 147 1.29 -16.51 -6.46
CA ASN A 147 2.68 -16.32 -6.05
C ASN A 147 2.83 -15.11 -5.11
N PHE A 148 2.11 -14.01 -5.34
CA PHE A 148 2.15 -12.87 -4.41
C PHE A 148 1.59 -13.23 -3.03
N TYR A 149 0.47 -13.97 -2.98
CA TYR A 149 -0.07 -14.46 -1.71
C TYR A 149 0.96 -15.30 -0.95
N ASP A 150 1.62 -16.24 -1.62
CA ASP A 150 2.63 -17.10 -1.01
C ASP A 150 3.83 -16.29 -0.49
N LEU A 151 4.32 -15.33 -1.29
CA LEU A 151 5.39 -14.40 -0.88
C LEU A 151 4.97 -13.56 0.34
N TYR A 152 3.75 -13.05 0.36
CA TYR A 152 3.24 -12.28 1.49
C TYR A 152 3.12 -13.14 2.75
N MET A 153 2.65 -14.39 2.63
CA MET A 153 2.58 -15.31 3.76
C MET A 153 3.96 -15.66 4.30
N PHE A 154 4.96 -15.78 3.42
CA PHE A 154 6.36 -15.98 3.82
C PHE A 154 6.93 -14.78 4.59
N ILE A 155 6.69 -13.54 4.14
CA ILE A 155 7.15 -12.32 4.84
C ILE A 155 6.68 -12.27 6.30
N ARG A 156 5.52 -12.88 6.59
CA ARG A 156 4.91 -12.89 7.91
C ARG A 156 5.36 -14.01 8.84
N GLN A 157 6.26 -14.88 8.37
CA GLN A 157 6.81 -15.95 9.20
C GLN A 157 7.79 -15.37 10.23
N THR A 158 7.77 -15.93 11.43
CA THR A 158 8.61 -15.48 12.55
C THR A 158 9.96 -16.19 12.63
N ASP A 159 10.02 -17.42 12.11
CA ASP A 159 11.16 -18.32 12.23
C ASP A 159 11.58 -18.77 10.84
N LEU A 160 12.68 -18.22 10.33
CA LEU A 160 13.20 -18.48 8.99
C LEU A 160 14.55 -19.18 9.08
N LYS A 161 14.74 -20.23 8.27
CA LYS A 161 16.05 -20.85 8.03
C LYS A 161 16.73 -20.18 6.85
N ASP A 162 18.06 -20.16 6.83
CA ASP A 162 18.85 -19.55 5.75
C ASP A 162 18.47 -20.11 4.36
N SER A 163 18.25 -21.42 4.25
CA SER A 163 17.80 -22.05 2.99
C SER A 163 16.44 -21.55 2.51
N GLU A 164 15.54 -21.19 3.43
CA GLU A 164 14.21 -20.67 3.09
C GLU A 164 14.32 -19.22 2.59
N ILE A 165 15.31 -18.46 3.07
CA ILE A 165 15.60 -17.10 2.62
C ILE A 165 16.11 -17.10 1.18
N ASP A 166 17.02 -18.02 0.83
CA ASP A 166 17.52 -18.15 -0.54
C ASP A 166 16.39 -18.51 -1.52
N ASP A 167 15.53 -19.46 -1.13
CA ASP A 167 14.35 -19.83 -1.91
C ASP A 167 13.37 -18.67 -2.06
N PHE A 168 13.20 -17.86 -1.01
CA PHE A 168 12.38 -16.66 -1.06
C PHE A 168 12.94 -15.62 -2.04
N GLU A 169 14.26 -15.37 -2.03
CA GLU A 169 14.89 -14.47 -2.99
C GLU A 169 14.61 -14.91 -4.44
N ILE A 170 14.76 -16.20 -4.74
CA ILE A 170 14.48 -16.78 -6.06
C ILE A 170 13.02 -16.54 -6.45
N LYS A 171 12.06 -16.88 -5.57
CA LYS A 171 10.62 -16.70 -5.84
C LYS A 171 10.23 -15.23 -6.05
N VAL A 172 10.82 -14.31 -5.29
CA VAL A 172 10.59 -12.87 -5.46
C VAL A 172 11.09 -12.41 -6.82
N LYS A 173 12.30 -12.84 -7.25
CA LYS A 173 12.83 -12.50 -8.57
C LYS A 173 11.93 -12.99 -9.69
N GLU A 174 11.51 -14.25 -9.64
CA GLU A 174 10.59 -14.82 -10.63
C GLU A 174 9.26 -14.05 -10.69
N TRP A 175 8.70 -13.70 -9.52
CA TRP A 175 7.48 -12.91 -9.45
C TRP A 175 7.67 -11.53 -10.07
N ILE A 176 8.78 -10.83 -9.78
CA ILE A 176 9.07 -9.52 -10.37
C ILE A 176 9.24 -9.63 -11.88
N TYR A 177 9.93 -10.66 -12.39
CA TYR A 177 10.05 -10.87 -13.84
C TYR A 177 8.70 -11.13 -14.51
N LEU A 178 7.81 -11.89 -13.86
CA LEU A 178 6.45 -12.11 -14.36
C LEU A 178 5.63 -10.82 -14.32
N PHE A 179 5.73 -10.05 -13.24
CA PHE A 179 4.99 -8.81 -13.02
C PHE A 179 5.42 -7.70 -14.00
N CYS A 180 6.73 -7.60 -14.23
CA CYS A 180 7.34 -6.62 -15.13
C CYS A 180 7.38 -7.08 -16.60
N ARG A 181 6.89 -8.29 -16.93
CA ARG A 181 6.98 -8.83 -18.28
C ARG A 181 6.32 -7.88 -19.29
N PRO A 182 7.01 -7.51 -20.39
CA PRO A 182 6.47 -6.61 -21.41
C PRO A 182 5.49 -7.35 -22.32
N ASN A 183 4.29 -7.66 -21.83
CA ASN A 183 3.19 -8.06 -22.70
C ASN A 183 2.39 -6.80 -23.09
N GLN A 184 2.58 -6.42 -24.36
CA GLN A 184 1.80 -5.47 -25.19
C GLN A 184 0.31 -5.54 -24.80
N GLU A 185 -0.29 -4.54 -24.16
CA GLU A 185 -0.88 -3.37 -24.83
C GLU A 185 -0.99 -2.12 -23.94
N LYS A 186 -0.65 -2.22 -22.66
CA LYS A 186 -0.49 -1.08 -21.76
C LYS A 186 0.33 -1.61 -20.60
N ASN A 187 1.62 -1.30 -20.66
CA ASN A 187 2.56 -1.29 -19.54
C ASN A 187 1.87 -1.55 -18.19
N LEU A 188 2.06 -2.74 -17.61
CA LEU A 188 1.95 -2.97 -16.15
C LEU A 188 3.02 -2.16 -15.39
N SER A 189 3.40 -1.01 -15.93
CA SER A 189 4.48 -0.17 -15.47
C SER A 189 4.22 0.12 -14.01
N LEU A 190 5.30 0.10 -13.24
CA LEU A 190 5.37 0.65 -11.90
C LEU A 190 4.85 2.11 -11.79
N ARG A 191 4.41 2.75 -12.88
CA ARG A 191 3.53 3.94 -12.89
C ARG A 191 2.17 3.71 -12.21
N PHE A 192 1.70 2.47 -12.04
CA PHE A 192 0.45 2.15 -11.34
C PHE A 192 0.59 2.01 -9.82
N PHE A 193 1.80 2.12 -9.24
CA PHE A 193 1.94 2.37 -7.81
C PHE A 193 1.60 3.84 -7.53
N SER A 194 0.36 4.21 -7.81
CA SER A 194 -0.20 5.49 -7.41
C SER A 194 -0.30 5.49 -5.89
N ALA A 195 0.33 6.48 -5.25
CA ALA A 195 0.11 6.72 -3.84
C ALA A 195 -1.30 7.26 -3.56
N SER A 196 -2.18 7.45 -4.55
CA SER A 196 -3.52 8.05 -4.36
C SER A 196 -4.36 7.35 -3.29
N SER A 197 -4.33 6.02 -3.19
CA SER A 197 -5.01 5.30 -2.11
C SER A 197 -4.40 5.59 -0.74
N ILE A 198 -3.08 5.82 -0.69
CA ILE A 198 -2.32 6.22 0.51
C ILE A 198 -2.64 7.67 0.87
N GLU A 199 -2.64 8.57 -0.10
CA GLU A 199 -2.97 9.98 0.05
C GLU A 199 -4.40 10.15 0.54
N LYS A 200 -5.35 9.37 0.01
CA LYS A 200 -6.75 9.37 0.46
C LYS A 200 -6.90 8.81 1.87
N LYS A 201 -6.20 7.73 2.22
CA LYS A 201 -6.21 7.20 3.60
C LYS A 201 -5.58 8.18 4.58
N ASN A 202 -4.42 8.73 4.25
CA ASN A 202 -3.76 9.76 5.06
C ASN A 202 -4.65 10.99 5.19
N HIS A 203 -5.28 11.44 4.10
CA HIS A 203 -6.23 12.55 4.12
C HIS A 203 -7.41 12.26 5.04
N ASN A 204 -8.02 11.08 4.96
CA ASN A 204 -9.14 10.70 5.82
C ASN A 204 -8.73 10.58 7.29
N GLN A 205 -7.54 10.02 7.59
CA GLN A 205 -7.03 9.95 8.95
C GLN A 205 -6.79 11.35 9.53
N VAL A 206 -6.19 12.24 8.75
CA VAL A 206 -6.01 13.65 9.12
C VAL A 206 -7.37 14.31 9.34
N GLN A 207 -8.33 14.10 8.45
CA GLN A 207 -9.67 14.67 8.56
C GLN A 207 -10.40 14.18 9.80
N LEU A 208 -10.31 12.88 10.12
CA LEU A 208 -10.91 12.31 11.33
C LEU A 208 -10.24 12.83 12.61
N PHE A 209 -8.91 12.92 12.61
CA PHE A 209 -8.16 13.35 13.79
C PHE A 209 -8.37 14.83 14.12
N PHE A 210 -8.40 15.70 13.11
CA PHE A 210 -8.52 17.15 13.30
C PHE A 210 -9.95 17.68 13.12
N GLY A 211 -10.92 16.82 12.78
CA GLY A 211 -12.29 17.24 12.46
C GLY A 211 -12.43 18.06 11.17
N GLY A 212 -11.41 18.05 10.29
CA GLY A 212 -11.37 18.86 9.07
C GLY A 212 -10.08 18.70 8.25
N THR A 213 -10.01 19.34 7.08
CA THR A 213 -8.83 19.29 6.21
C THR A 213 -7.78 20.33 6.61
N THR A 214 -6.56 19.91 6.93
CA THR A 214 -5.43 20.83 7.17
C THR A 214 -4.77 21.19 5.83
N MET A 215 -5.38 22.07 5.05
CA MET A 215 -4.82 22.58 3.79
C MET A 215 -3.57 23.44 4.09
N GLY A 216 -2.39 22.82 4.20
CA GLY A 216 -1.10 23.52 4.17
C GLY A 216 -0.12 23.33 5.32
N GLY A 217 -0.46 22.59 6.39
CA GLY A 217 0.48 22.33 7.49
C GLY A 217 -0.20 22.09 8.83
N GLY A 218 0.53 21.48 9.76
CA GLY A 218 0.08 21.25 11.14
C GLY A 218 0.08 22.55 11.94
N ILE A 219 -0.28 22.44 13.22
CA ILE A 219 -0.38 23.59 14.11
C ILE A 219 1.04 24.02 14.52
N LYS A 220 1.31 25.32 14.60
CA LYS A 220 2.57 25.88 15.17
C LYS A 220 3.86 25.41 14.46
N GLY A 221 3.83 25.25 13.13
CA GLY A 221 5.03 24.95 12.32
C GLY A 221 5.51 23.49 12.36
N LYS A 222 4.76 22.60 13.03
CA LYS A 222 4.96 21.15 12.98
C LYS A 222 4.19 20.53 11.82
N SER A 223 4.61 19.34 11.38
CA SER A 223 3.83 18.58 10.39
C SER A 223 2.61 17.92 11.05
N VAL A 224 1.49 17.85 10.34
CA VAL A 224 0.24 17.19 10.79
C VAL A 224 0.50 15.77 11.34
N VAL A 225 1.42 15.04 10.71
CA VAL A 225 1.82 13.69 11.15
C VAL A 225 2.50 13.72 12.53
N GLN A 226 3.33 14.73 12.83
CA GLN A 226 3.95 14.89 14.14
C GLN A 226 2.91 15.11 15.24
N ASP A 227 1.90 15.94 14.96
CA ASP A 227 0.85 16.25 15.93
C ASP A 227 0.02 14.98 16.26
N ILE A 228 -0.37 14.20 15.23
CA ILE A 228 -1.06 12.91 15.41
C ILE A 228 -0.21 11.95 16.24
N MET A 229 1.05 11.74 15.87
CA MET A 229 1.90 10.77 16.57
C MET A 229 2.28 11.23 17.99
N GLU A 230 2.49 12.53 18.23
CA GLU A 230 2.74 13.03 19.58
C GLU A 230 1.54 12.75 20.48
N PHE A 231 0.32 12.95 19.98
CA PHE A 231 -0.90 12.61 20.70
C PHE A 231 -1.01 11.11 20.97
N GLU A 232 -0.90 10.26 19.95
CA GLU A 232 -1.01 8.81 20.06
C GLU A 232 0.05 8.23 21.02
N ASN A 233 1.31 8.69 20.93
CA ASN A 233 2.37 8.25 21.83
C ASN A 233 2.14 8.69 23.28
N ARG A 234 1.55 9.87 23.51
CA ARG A 234 1.16 10.31 24.86
C ARG A 234 0.04 9.43 25.42
N GLN A 235 -0.96 9.07 24.60
CA GLN A 235 -2.01 8.14 25.03
C GLN A 235 -1.42 6.78 25.42
N LEU A 236 -0.51 6.23 24.60
CA LEU A 236 0.19 4.97 24.92
C LEU A 236 1.00 5.09 26.21
N PHE A 237 1.71 6.20 26.41
CA PHE A 237 2.47 6.44 27.64
C PHE A 237 1.55 6.45 28.87
N TYR A 238 0.42 7.16 28.82
CA TYR A 238 -0.53 7.19 29.93
C TYR A 238 -1.14 5.82 30.22
N LEU A 239 -1.47 5.07 29.17
CA LEU A 239 -1.98 3.70 29.29
C LEU A 239 -0.94 2.77 29.97
N LEU A 240 0.32 2.82 29.54
CA LEU A 240 1.38 1.98 30.09
C LEU A 240 1.77 2.35 31.53
N ASN A 241 1.62 3.62 31.91
CA ASN A 241 2.00 4.13 33.22
C ASN A 241 0.80 4.36 34.15
N ASN A 242 -0.38 3.85 33.81
CA ASN A 242 -1.63 4.00 34.58
C ASN A 242 -1.89 5.45 35.04
N THR A 243 -1.61 6.42 34.17
CA THR A 243 -1.74 7.85 34.48
C THR A 243 -3.13 8.33 34.07
N SER A 244 -3.92 8.86 35.01
CA SER A 244 -5.36 9.17 34.82
C SER A 244 -5.68 10.37 33.92
N GLN A 245 -4.72 10.89 33.14
CA GLN A 245 -4.93 12.01 32.23
C GLN A 245 -5.25 11.51 30.82
N GLU A 246 -6.50 11.10 30.60
CA GLU A 246 -6.99 10.79 29.26
C GLU A 246 -7.22 12.12 28.51
N ILE A 247 -6.40 12.41 27.50
CA ILE A 247 -6.60 13.61 26.67
C ILE A 247 -7.72 13.26 25.70
N GLN A 248 -8.92 13.79 25.91
CA GLN A 248 -10.01 13.57 24.97
C GLN A 248 -9.67 14.16 23.60
N ILE A 249 -9.97 13.40 22.54
CA ILE A 249 -9.99 13.85 21.14
C ILE A 249 -11.18 14.83 20.99
N ARG A 250 -11.09 15.99 21.63
CA ARG A 250 -11.98 17.11 21.33
C ARG A 250 -11.13 18.13 20.64
N ASN A 251 -11.44 18.32 19.35
CA ASN A 251 -11.03 19.39 18.47
C ASN A 251 -9.87 20.20 19.05
N ILE A 252 -8.65 19.94 18.58
CA ILE A 252 -7.58 20.91 18.72
C ILE A 252 -8.05 22.12 17.91
N ASN A 253 -8.87 22.93 18.57
CA ASN A 253 -9.68 23.96 17.96
C ASN A 253 -8.71 24.92 17.28
N VAL A 254 -9.15 25.35 16.11
CA VAL A 254 -8.65 26.44 15.29
C VAL A 254 -8.66 27.79 16.05
N GLU A 255 -8.82 27.80 17.38
CA GLU A 255 -9.03 28.98 18.23
C GLU A 255 -7.78 29.47 18.98
N ASP A 256 -6.62 28.81 18.84
CA ASP A 256 -5.34 29.35 19.31
C ASP A 256 -4.74 30.39 18.34
N LYS A 257 -5.57 31.15 17.62
CA LYS A 257 -5.18 32.47 17.12
C LYS A 257 -5.42 33.47 18.25
N GLU A 258 -4.61 33.37 19.31
CA GLU A 258 -4.52 34.47 20.27
C GLU A 258 -4.00 35.70 19.52
N ASN A 259 -4.79 36.76 19.65
CA ASN A 259 -4.53 38.10 19.15
C ASN A 259 -3.18 38.60 19.68
N ASN A 260 -2.17 38.66 18.81
CA ASN A 260 -1.08 39.61 19.00
C ASN A 260 -1.55 40.96 18.46
N ASN A 261 -2.05 41.81 19.36
CA ASN A 261 -1.94 43.26 19.20
C ASN A 261 -0.47 43.66 19.38
#